data_AF-A0A0F9BER1-F1
#
_entry.id   AF-A0A0F9BER1-F1
#
_cell.length_a   1.000
_cell.length_b   1.000
_cell.length_c   1.000
_cell.angle_alpha   90.00
_cell.angle_beta   90.00
_cell.angle_gamma   90.00
#
_symmetry.space_group_name_H-M   'P 1'
#
loop_
_entity.id
_entity.type
_entity.pdbx_description
1 polymer ?
#
loop_
_entity_poly.entity_id
_entity_poly.type
_entity_poly.pdbx_seq_one_letter_code
_entity_poly.pdbx_strand_id
1 'polypeptide(L)'
;MVTYNLYFTSVEHLRYPATTDKPVMVTEFNFSSRGPRYFYSAGYARPGLGILTEDDRAKAFLDYVTGAARNPRIVGCHWHRYQDDPPSGNFIGENGQWGFVDICDTPYMELIGAARKFQETVLDVRLGR
;
A
#
# COMPACT_ATOMS: atom_id res chain seq x y z
N MET A 1 -6.41 -11.07 -17.45
CA MET A 1 -5.86 -10.16 -16.43
C MET A 1 -4.39 -10.46 -16.24
N VAL A 2 -3.57 -9.44 -15.93
CA VAL A 2 -2.14 -9.59 -15.59
C VAL A 2 -1.93 -9.07 -14.16
N THR A 3 -1.10 -9.74 -13.38
CA THR A 3 -0.82 -9.38 -11.98
C THR A 3 0.61 -8.88 -11.83
N TYR A 4 0.81 -7.86 -11.00
CA TYR A 4 2.13 -7.34 -10.66
C TYR A 4 2.23 -6.99 -9.17
N ASN A 5 3.40 -7.24 -8.59
CA ASN A 5 3.78 -6.70 -7.29
C ASN A 5 4.48 -5.35 -7.55
N LEU A 6 3.87 -4.23 -7.14
CA LEU A 6 4.31 -2.89 -7.50
C LEU A 6 4.57 -2.03 -6.26
N TYR A 7 5.78 -2.17 -5.71
CA TYR A 7 6.31 -1.35 -4.61
C TYR A 7 6.81 0.03 -5.10
N PHE A 8 5.86 0.79 -5.67
CA PHE A 8 6.02 2.18 -6.10
C PHE A 8 5.24 3.11 -5.18
N THR A 9 5.56 4.41 -5.26
CA THR A 9 4.85 5.45 -4.51
C THR A 9 3.53 5.82 -5.16
N SER A 10 3.43 5.65 -6.48
CA SER A 10 2.20 5.81 -7.25
C SER A 10 2.24 4.89 -8.47
N VAL A 11 1.06 4.45 -8.90
CA VAL A 11 0.82 3.67 -10.12
C VAL A 11 -0.13 4.37 -11.10
N GLU A 12 -0.51 5.62 -10.82
CA GLU A 12 -1.50 6.36 -11.60
C GLU A 12 -1.11 6.47 -13.08
N HIS A 13 0.17 6.79 -13.33
CA HIS A 13 0.69 7.00 -14.68
C HIS A 13 1.51 5.83 -15.22
N LEU A 14 1.39 4.64 -14.59
CA LEU A 14 2.08 3.45 -15.08
C LEU A 14 1.59 3.12 -16.50
N ARG A 15 2.53 3.10 -17.44
CA ARG A 15 2.28 2.76 -18.84
C ARG A 15 2.55 1.28 -19.07
N TYR A 16 1.72 0.66 -19.88
CA TYR A 16 1.87 -0.73 -20.29
C TYR A 16 1.96 -0.79 -21.83
N PRO A 17 2.55 -1.84 -22.40
CA PRO A 17 2.69 -1.96 -23.86
C PRO A 17 1.36 -1.73 -24.59
N ALA A 18 1.40 -0.95 -25.67
CA ALA A 18 0.21 -0.57 -26.44
C ALA A 18 -0.51 -1.78 -27.05
N THR A 19 0.22 -2.87 -27.31
CA THR A 19 -0.28 -4.12 -27.87
C THR A 19 -1.10 -4.96 -26.88
N THR A 20 -1.20 -4.53 -25.61
CA THR A 20 -1.87 -5.30 -24.56
C THR A 20 -2.95 -4.45 -23.88
N ASP A 21 -4.21 -4.62 -24.30
CA ASP A 21 -5.38 -4.08 -23.61
C ASP A 21 -5.94 -5.12 -22.61
N LYS A 22 -5.14 -5.43 -21.58
CA LYS A 22 -5.53 -6.38 -20.53
C LYS A 22 -5.70 -5.64 -19.20
N PRO A 23 -6.72 -6.01 -18.38
CA PRO A 23 -6.84 -5.49 -17.04
C PRO A 23 -5.66 -5.94 -16.17
N VAL A 24 -5.23 -5.05 -15.29
CA VAL A 24 -4.08 -5.21 -14.40
C VAL A 24 -4.54 -5.21 -12.95
N MET A 25 -4.04 -6.16 -12.18
CA MET A 25 -4.24 -6.21 -10.73
C MET A 25 -2.89 -6.04 -10.05
N VAL A 26 -2.81 -5.07 -9.14
CA VAL A 26 -1.66 -4.96 -8.24
C VAL A 26 -1.86 -5.94 -7.10
N THR A 27 -1.01 -6.94 -7.00
CA THR A 27 -1.16 -8.01 -5.99
C THR A 27 -0.43 -7.69 -4.69
N GLU A 28 0.56 -6.79 -4.74
CA GLU A 28 1.28 -6.35 -3.55
C GLU A 28 1.73 -4.89 -3.68
N PHE A 29 1.50 -4.14 -2.61
CA PHE A 29 2.16 -2.87 -2.27
C PHE A 29 2.06 -2.66 -0.76
N ASN A 30 2.95 -1.86 -0.18
CA ASN A 30 2.82 -1.38 1.20
C ASN A 30 3.66 -0.14 1.46
N PHE A 31 3.43 0.44 2.64
CA PHE A 31 4.22 1.50 3.22
C PHE A 31 4.44 1.19 4.71
N SER A 32 5.59 1.61 5.24
CA SER A 32 5.93 1.54 6.67
C SER A 32 6.28 2.93 7.17
N SER A 33 5.98 3.21 8.44
CA SER A 33 6.43 4.44 9.08
C SER A 33 7.77 4.20 9.78
N ARG A 34 8.55 5.28 9.94
CA ARG A 34 9.81 5.27 10.71
C ARG A 34 9.66 5.87 12.11
N GLY A 35 8.45 5.81 12.67
CA GLY A 35 8.15 6.36 13.98
C GLY A 35 9.00 5.75 15.11
N PRO A 36 9.13 6.42 16.26
CA PRO A 36 10.01 6.02 17.37
C PRO A 36 9.59 4.71 18.06
N ARG A 37 8.42 4.16 17.71
CA ARG A 37 7.85 2.95 18.29
C ARG A 37 8.39 1.66 17.68
N TYR A 38 9.15 1.75 16.59
CA TYR A 38 9.35 0.61 15.71
C TYR A 38 10.82 0.26 15.51
N PHE A 39 11.19 -0.95 15.94
CA PHE A 39 12.50 -1.56 15.70
C PHE A 39 12.51 -2.40 14.42
N TYR A 40 11.77 -1.93 13.41
CA TYR A 40 11.62 -2.63 12.15
C TYR A 40 12.77 -2.31 11.20
N SER A 41 13.17 -3.27 10.36
CA SER A 41 13.97 -2.91 9.19
C SER A 41 13.17 -1.92 8.37
N ALA A 42 13.82 -0.83 7.94
CA ALA A 42 13.20 0.04 6.98
C ALA A 42 13.06 -0.74 5.67
N GLY A 43 11.89 -1.30 5.40
CA GLY A 43 11.62 -1.87 4.08
C GLY A 43 11.43 -0.76 3.07
N TYR A 44 10.52 -0.95 2.12
CA TYR A 44 10.28 -0.03 1.01
C TYR A 44 9.72 1.35 1.43
N ALA A 45 9.83 1.75 2.70
CA ALA A 45 10.16 3.14 3.04
C ALA A 45 11.51 3.51 2.41
N ARG A 46 11.52 3.68 1.08
CA ARG A 46 12.68 4.13 0.33
C ARG A 46 13.23 5.36 1.06
N PRO A 47 14.53 5.42 1.35
CA PRO A 47 15.15 6.64 1.86
C PRO A 47 14.68 7.83 1.01
N GLY A 48 14.03 8.82 1.64
CA GLY A 48 13.50 10.01 0.95
C GLY A 48 11.98 10.10 0.82
N LEU A 49 11.20 9.07 1.17
CA LEU A 49 9.73 9.13 1.08
C LEU A 49 9.02 9.92 2.19
N GLY A 50 9.71 10.24 3.29
CA GLY A 50 9.15 11.09 4.35
C GLY A 50 7.98 10.47 5.14
N ILE A 51 7.79 9.15 5.11
CA ILE A 51 6.75 8.47 5.90
C ILE A 51 7.27 8.27 7.32
N LEU A 52 7.07 9.27 8.18
CA LEU A 52 7.61 9.31 9.53
C LEU A 52 6.57 8.90 10.59
N THR A 53 5.29 9.08 10.28
CA THR A 53 4.17 8.83 11.18
C THR A 53 3.16 7.84 10.57
N GLU A 54 2.23 7.31 11.39
CA GLU A 54 1.12 6.51 10.87
C GLU A 54 0.16 7.35 10.01
N ASP A 55 0.03 8.65 10.28
CA ASP A 55 -0.73 9.57 9.42
C ASP A 55 -0.09 9.71 8.04
N ASP A 56 1.25 9.83 7.97
CA ASP A 56 1.96 9.86 6.69
C ASP A 56 1.78 8.54 5.93
N ARG A 57 1.77 7.41 6.65
CA ARG A 57 1.58 6.07 6.09
C ARG A 57 0.17 5.91 5.53
N ALA A 58 -0.84 6.37 6.27
CA ALA A 58 -2.24 6.40 5.84
C ALA A 58 -2.42 7.31 4.61
N LYS A 59 -1.74 8.47 4.59
CA LYS A 59 -1.73 9.36 3.43
C LYS A 59 -1.09 8.70 2.20
N ALA A 60 0.07 8.06 2.36
CA ALA A 60 0.74 7.36 1.26
C ALA A 60 -0.13 6.22 0.71
N PHE A 61 -0.81 5.47 1.59
CA PHE A 61 -1.81 4.49 1.20
C PHE A 61 -2.91 5.13 0.35
N LEU A 62 -3.54 6.21 0.82
CA LEU A 62 -4.62 6.90 0.12
C LEU A 62 -4.19 7.38 -1.27
N ASP A 63 -3.01 8.00 -1.35
CA ASP A 63 -2.46 8.53 -2.60
C ASP A 63 -2.23 7.39 -3.61
N TYR A 64 -1.69 6.25 -3.16
CA TYR A 64 -1.47 5.07 -4.01
C TYR A 64 -2.78 4.48 -4.54
N VAL A 65 -3.73 4.18 -3.66
CA VAL A 65 -4.99 3.50 -4.04
C VAL A 65 -5.89 4.40 -4.89
N THR A 66 -5.85 5.71 -4.64
CA THR A 66 -6.52 6.72 -5.49
C THR A 66 -5.90 6.74 -6.87
N GLY A 67 -4.56 6.76 -6.96
CA GLY A 67 -3.86 6.67 -8.24
C GLY A 67 -4.15 5.38 -8.99
N ALA A 68 -4.24 4.25 -8.28
CA ALA A 68 -4.63 2.96 -8.85
C ALA A 68 -6.06 3.01 -9.44
N ALA A 69 -7.03 3.58 -8.72
CA ALA A 69 -8.39 3.71 -9.23
C ALA A 69 -8.48 4.62 -10.48
N ARG A 70 -7.67 5.68 -10.53
CA ARG A 70 -7.57 6.59 -11.69
C ARG A 70 -6.90 5.96 -12.91
N ASN A 71 -6.01 4.98 -12.73
CA ASN A 71 -5.36 4.32 -13.85
C ASN A 71 -6.36 3.41 -14.59
N PRO A 72 -6.67 3.66 -15.88
CA PRO A 72 -7.73 2.95 -16.60
C PRO A 72 -7.48 1.45 -16.74
N ARG A 73 -6.22 0.99 -16.70
CA ARG A 73 -5.88 -0.44 -16.82
C ARG A 73 -5.91 -1.18 -15.49
N ILE A 74 -5.81 -0.47 -14.36
CA ILE A 74 -5.81 -1.11 -13.04
C ILE A 74 -7.25 -1.35 -12.60
N VAL A 75 -7.55 -2.59 -12.24
CA VAL A 75 -8.89 -3.02 -11.79
C VAL A 75 -8.95 -3.31 -10.29
N GLY A 76 -7.81 -3.24 -9.59
CA GLY A 76 -7.72 -3.43 -8.15
C GLY A 76 -6.29 -3.46 -7.66
N CYS A 77 -6.13 -3.29 -6.35
CA CYS A 77 -4.85 -3.42 -5.66
C CYS A 77 -5.04 -4.12 -4.31
N HIS A 78 -4.11 -5.00 -3.95
CA HIS A 78 -4.06 -5.67 -2.66
C HIS A 78 -2.85 -5.19 -1.86
N TRP A 79 -3.11 -4.84 -0.61
CA TRP A 79 -2.10 -4.49 0.35
C TRP A 79 -1.38 -5.74 0.84
N HIS A 80 -0.06 -5.71 0.82
CA HIS A 80 0.77 -6.75 1.42
C HIS A 80 1.34 -6.19 2.73
N ARG A 81 0.76 -6.49 3.89
CA ARG A 81 -0.05 -7.67 4.23
C ARG A 81 -0.92 -7.37 5.45
N TYR A 82 -1.65 -8.37 5.94
CA TYR A 82 -2.57 -8.17 7.06
C TYR A 82 -1.87 -7.78 8.36
N GLN A 83 -0.81 -8.49 8.75
CA GLN A 83 -0.12 -8.33 10.03
C GLN A 83 1.37 -8.02 9.82
N ASP A 84 1.95 -7.22 10.73
CA ASP A 84 3.40 -6.98 10.82
C ASP A 84 4.21 -8.28 10.96
N ASP A 85 5.47 -8.23 10.52
CA ASP A 85 6.39 -9.33 10.77
C ASP A 85 6.97 -9.26 12.20
N PRO A 86 7.38 -10.40 12.78
CA PRO A 86 8.04 -10.43 14.07
C PRO A 86 9.34 -9.59 14.06
N PRO A 87 9.68 -8.89 15.16
CA PRO A 87 10.94 -8.14 15.26
C PRO A 87 12.19 -9.01 15.02
N SER A 88 12.10 -10.30 15.35
CA SER A 88 13.15 -11.31 15.15
C SER A 88 13.29 -11.81 13.70
N GLY A 89 12.46 -11.33 12.78
CA GLY A 89 12.39 -11.84 11.41
C GLY A 89 11.31 -12.91 11.22
N ASN A 90 10.73 -12.93 10.02
CA ASN A 90 9.84 -13.99 9.53
C ASN A 90 10.67 -15.17 8.94
N PHE A 91 10.02 -16.10 8.23
CA PHE A 91 10.67 -17.29 7.65
C PHE A 91 11.89 -16.98 6.76
N ILE A 92 11.90 -15.81 6.12
CA ILE A 92 13.01 -15.33 5.28
C ILE A 92 13.81 -14.20 5.92
N GLY A 93 13.52 -13.88 7.19
CA GLY A 93 14.24 -12.88 7.97
C GLY A 93 13.71 -11.44 7.87
N GLU A 94 12.57 -11.18 7.22
CA GLU A 94 11.99 -9.83 7.20
C GLU A 94 11.33 -9.50 8.55
N ASN A 95 11.49 -8.25 9.00
CA ASN A 95 10.97 -7.77 10.29
C ASN A 95 10.40 -6.36 10.13
N GLY A 96 9.33 -6.20 9.35
CA GLY A 96 8.80 -4.89 9.02
C GLY A 96 7.35 -4.61 9.40
N GLN A 97 7.04 -3.31 9.39
CA GLN A 97 5.71 -2.75 9.66
C GLN A 97 4.79 -2.81 8.43
N TRP A 98 4.43 -4.02 8.01
CA TRP A 98 3.62 -4.19 6.80
C TRP A 98 2.12 -4.24 7.08
N GLY A 99 1.70 -4.43 8.33
CA GLY A 99 0.35 -4.82 8.70
C GLY A 99 -0.66 -3.69 8.72
N PHE A 100 -1.93 -4.04 8.55
CA PHE A 100 -3.07 -3.30 9.09
C PHE A 100 -3.19 -3.47 10.61
N VAL A 101 -2.60 -4.53 11.16
CA VAL A 101 -2.49 -4.80 12.60
C VAL A 101 -1.03 -5.10 12.96
N ASP A 102 -0.66 -4.80 14.20
CA ASP A 102 0.65 -5.13 14.74
C ASP A 102 0.77 -6.61 15.17
N ILE A 103 1.94 -6.99 15.70
CA ILE A 103 2.21 -8.36 16.18
C ILE A 103 1.33 -8.79 17.36
N CYS A 104 0.69 -7.85 18.04
CA CYS A 104 -0.21 -8.05 19.17
C CYS A 104 -1.69 -8.00 18.74
N ASP A 105 -1.99 -8.04 17.44
CA ASP A 105 -3.33 -7.89 16.87
C ASP A 105 -3.97 -6.51 17.17
N THR A 106 -3.14 -5.48 17.42
CA THR A 106 -3.62 -4.11 17.63
C THR A 106 -3.75 -3.41 16.28
N PRO A 107 -4.93 -2.85 15.94
CA PRO A 107 -5.14 -2.20 14.65
C PRO A 107 -4.46 -0.83 14.53
N TYR A 108 -3.91 -0.54 13.34
CA TYR A 108 -3.45 0.79 12.95
C TYR A 108 -4.62 1.65 12.48
N MET A 109 -5.19 2.44 13.38
CA MET A 109 -6.46 3.15 13.15
C MET A 109 -6.39 4.20 12.05
N GLU A 110 -5.24 4.85 11.86
CA GLU A 110 -4.98 5.81 10.80
C GLU A 110 -5.10 5.15 9.43
N LEU A 111 -4.42 4.00 9.25
CA LEU A 111 -4.44 3.23 8.01
C LEU A 111 -5.83 2.62 7.73
N ILE A 112 -6.50 2.12 8.76
CA ILE A 112 -7.87 1.60 8.66
C ILE A 112 -8.85 2.71 8.29
N GLY A 113 -8.75 3.88 8.92
CA GLY A 113 -9.57 5.03 8.61
C GLY A 113 -9.41 5.47 7.16
N ALA A 114 -8.17 5.53 6.67
CA ALA A 114 -7.85 5.77 5.27
C ALA A 114 -8.48 4.72 4.33
N ALA A 115 -8.30 3.43 4.61
CA ALA A 115 -8.87 2.36 3.80
C ALA A 115 -10.40 2.43 3.70
N ARG A 116 -11.09 2.66 4.82
CA ARG A 116 -12.56 2.80 4.85
C ARG A 116 -13.01 4.01 4.04
N LYS A 117 -12.40 5.18 4.26
CA LYS A 117 -12.72 6.41 3.55
C LYS A 117 -12.54 6.27 2.04
N PHE A 118 -11.48 5.61 1.60
CA PHE A 118 -11.26 5.37 0.18
C PHE A 118 -12.28 4.39 -0.39
N GLN A 119 -12.58 3.30 0.33
CA GLN A 119 -13.54 2.30 -0.14
C GLN A 119 -14.94 2.88 -0.36
N GLU A 120 -15.35 3.87 0.43
CA GLU A 120 -16.60 4.59 0.25
C GLU A 120 -16.65 5.42 -1.03
N THR A 121 -15.50 5.87 -1.55
CA THR A 121 -15.40 6.78 -2.71
C THR A 121 -14.79 6.14 -3.96
N VAL A 122 -14.36 4.88 -3.90
CA VAL A 122 -13.60 4.21 -4.97
C VAL A 122 -14.31 4.19 -6.32
N LEU A 123 -15.63 3.98 -6.33
CA LEU A 123 -16.42 3.97 -7.56
C LEU A 123 -16.55 5.37 -8.16
N ASP A 124 -16.70 6.40 -7.32
CA ASP A 124 -16.79 7.78 -7.79
C ASP A 124 -15.46 8.24 -8.38
N VAL A 125 -14.34 7.93 -7.71
CA VAL A 125 -12.99 8.18 -8.23
C VAL A 125 -12.77 7.47 -9.57
N ARG A 126 -13.18 6.20 -9.68
CA ARG A 126 -13.03 5.40 -10.90
C ARG A 126 -13.87 5.92 -12.05
N LEU A 127 -15.08 6.40 -11.75
CA LEU A 127 -16.06 6.86 -12.74
C LEU A 127 -15.97 8.36 -13.03
N GLY A 128 -15.14 9.10 -12.29
CA GLY A 128 -14.97 10.55 -12.42
C GLY A 128 -16.19 11.35 -11.99
N ARG A 129 -16.87 10.91 -10.92
CA ARG A 129 -18.08 11.53 -10.36
C ARG A 129 -17.79 12.37 -9.12
#